data_AF-A0A6P6YGT7-F1
#
_entry.id   AF-A0A6P6YGT7-F1
#
_cell.length_a   1.000
_cell.length_b   1.000
_cell.length_c   1.000
_cell.angle_alpha   90.00
_cell.angle_beta   90.00
_cell.angle_gamma   90.00
#
_symmetry.space_group_name_H-M   'P 1'
#
loop_
_entity.id
_entity.type
_entity.pdbx_description
1 polymer ?
#
loop_
_entity_poly.entity_id
_entity_poly.type
_entity_poly.pdbx_seq_one_letter_code
_entity_poly.pdbx_strand_id
1 'polypeptide(L)'
;FQSIKLYALRIDYHLFDYEQKIIYWSFSTIKRAIFVTLNAWITILFLLCWVLWPHNDYLINIDTIDKIVHSNRNDFIAIELIIVFVLRECLFYHHLFELIKYKSKLTEFFIKYCHYNDNELSFEYRNHLL
;
A
#
# COMPACT_ATOMS: atom_id res chain seq x y z
N PHE A 1 -13.74 1.92 -3.45
CA PHE A 1 -13.87 0.91 -2.38
C PHE A 1 -12.80 -0.18 -2.48
N GLN A 2 -12.69 -0.88 -3.62
CA GLN A 2 -11.52 -1.70 -3.98
C GLN A 2 -10.20 -0.96 -3.75
N SER A 3 -10.15 0.34 -4.06
CA SER A 3 -8.96 1.19 -3.92
C SER A 3 -8.36 1.18 -2.51
N ILE A 4 -9.15 1.17 -1.44
CA ILE A 4 -8.64 1.18 -0.05
C ILE A 4 -8.11 -0.20 0.34
N LYS A 5 -8.81 -1.26 -0.07
CA LYS A 5 -8.35 -2.65 0.11
C LYS A 5 -7.05 -2.93 -0.65
N LEU A 6 -6.96 -2.42 -1.88
CA LEU A 6 -5.76 -2.44 -2.72
C LEU A 6 -4.59 -1.69 -2.06
N TYR A 7 -4.86 -0.52 -1.46
CA TYR A 7 -3.82 0.34 -0.89
C TYR A 7 -3.32 -0.13 0.49
N ALA A 8 -4.24 -0.52 1.38
CA ALA A 8 -3.92 -0.79 2.78
C ALA A 8 -3.38 -2.20 2.99
N LEU A 9 -3.99 -3.21 2.35
CA LEU A 9 -3.70 -4.61 2.64
C LEU A 9 -2.85 -5.27 1.57
N ARG A 10 -2.73 -4.67 0.37
CA ARG A 10 -1.91 -5.09 -0.78
C ARG A 10 -2.10 -6.54 -1.26
N ILE A 11 -2.86 -7.35 -0.53
CA ILE A 11 -3.19 -8.76 -0.74
C ILE A 11 -4.55 -8.87 -1.41
N ASP A 12 -4.65 -9.75 -2.40
CA ASP A 12 -5.90 -10.08 -3.07
C ASP A 12 -6.59 -11.28 -2.41
N TYR A 13 -7.53 -11.02 -1.51
CA TYR A 13 -8.36 -12.05 -0.86
C TYR A 13 -9.84 -11.63 -0.90
N HIS A 14 -10.80 -12.57 -0.87
CA HIS A 14 -12.22 -12.22 -0.73
C HIS A 14 -12.59 -11.99 0.75
N LEU A 15 -13.51 -11.05 1.00
CA LEU A 15 -13.97 -10.79 2.38
C LEU A 15 -14.71 -12.01 2.98
N PHE A 16 -15.42 -12.75 2.14
CA PHE A 16 -16.07 -14.01 2.52
C PHE A 16 -15.06 -15.07 2.99
N ASP A 17 -13.95 -15.24 2.26
CA ASP A 17 -12.87 -16.17 2.66
C ASP A 17 -12.25 -15.76 4.01
N TYR A 18 -12.18 -14.46 4.30
CA TYR A 18 -11.72 -13.96 5.59
C TYR A 18 -12.68 -14.29 6.73
N GLU A 19 -13.99 -14.12 6.50
CA GLU A 19 -15.04 -14.46 7.47
C GLU A 19 -15.07 -15.96 7.78
N GLN A 20 -14.91 -16.79 6.75
CA GLN A 20 -14.79 -18.24 6.90
C GLN A 20 -13.44 -18.70 7.45
N LYS A 21 -12.46 -17.80 7.53
CA LYS A 21 -11.07 -18.06 7.94
C LYS A 21 -10.32 -19.03 7.02
N ILE A 22 -10.61 -18.99 5.73
CA ILE A 22 -10.06 -19.89 4.69
C ILE A 22 -9.36 -19.07 3.60
N ILE A 23 -8.53 -18.09 3.96
CA ILE A 23 -7.73 -17.39 2.96
C ILE A 23 -6.73 -18.35 2.33
N TYR A 24 -6.85 -18.56 1.03
CA TYR A 24 -5.87 -19.31 0.24
C TYR A 24 -4.65 -18.45 -0.07
N TRP A 25 -3.53 -18.79 0.56
CA TRP A 25 -2.24 -18.13 0.37
C TRP A 25 -1.53 -18.66 -0.89
N SER A 26 -2.02 -18.25 -2.06
CA SER A 26 -1.37 -18.54 -3.33
C SER A 26 -0.40 -17.43 -3.73
N PHE A 27 0.56 -17.73 -4.61
CA PHE A 27 1.41 -16.69 -5.20
C PHE A 27 0.59 -15.59 -5.88
N SER A 28 -0.55 -15.92 -6.49
CA SER A 28 -1.44 -14.94 -7.11
C SER A 28 -2.00 -13.93 -6.11
N THR A 29 -2.31 -14.39 -4.90
CA THR A 29 -2.86 -13.61 -3.77
C THR A 29 -1.84 -12.58 -3.25
N ILE A 30 -0.55 -12.94 -3.25
CA ILE A 30 0.52 -12.16 -2.60
C ILE A 30 1.46 -11.45 -3.57
N LYS A 31 1.48 -11.79 -4.87
CA LYS A 31 2.43 -11.24 -5.86
C LYS A 31 2.45 -9.72 -5.88
N ARG A 32 1.28 -9.07 -5.74
CA ARG A 32 1.18 -7.62 -5.71
C ARG A 32 1.77 -7.05 -4.43
N ALA A 33 1.51 -7.66 -3.28
CA ALA A 33 2.09 -7.26 -2.02
C ALA A 33 3.63 -7.33 -2.08
N ILE A 34 4.17 -8.43 -2.61
CA ILE A 34 5.62 -8.60 -2.84
C ILE A 34 6.15 -7.49 -3.76
N PHE A 35 5.53 -7.27 -4.92
CA PHE A 35 5.98 -6.27 -5.87
C PHE A 35 5.96 -4.86 -5.28
N VAL A 36 4.88 -4.47 -4.59
CA VAL A 36 4.75 -3.14 -3.99
C VAL A 36 5.74 -2.96 -2.83
N THR A 37 5.91 -3.95 -1.95
CA THR A 37 6.85 -3.88 -0.84
C THR A 37 8.30 -3.83 -1.33
N LEU A 38 8.66 -4.61 -2.34
CA LEU A 38 10.00 -4.54 -2.94
C LEU A 38 10.28 -3.16 -3.53
N ASN A 39 9.35 -2.60 -4.32
CA ASN A 39 9.51 -1.26 -4.87
C ASN A 39 9.64 -0.20 -3.77
N ALA A 40 8.83 -0.28 -2.71
CA ALA A 40 8.90 0.65 -1.59
C ALA A 40 10.28 0.61 -0.90
N TRP A 41 10.82 -0.58 -0.63
CA TRP A 41 12.15 -0.72 -0.03
C TRP A 41 13.26 -0.24 -0.96
N ILE A 42 13.18 -0.52 -2.27
CA ILE A 42 14.13 0.01 -3.26
C ILE A 42 14.10 1.55 -3.25
N THR A 43 12.92 2.16 -3.22
CA THR A 43 12.78 3.63 -3.13
C THR A 43 13.38 4.18 -1.83
N ILE A 44 13.10 3.55 -0.68
CA ILE A 44 13.68 3.96 0.60
C ILE A 44 15.21 3.90 0.55
N LEU A 45 15.78 2.79 0.04
CA LEU A 45 17.23 2.63 -0.09
C LEU A 45 17.84 3.67 -1.05
N PHE A 46 17.17 3.93 -2.18
CA PHE A 46 17.59 4.96 -3.12
C PHE A 46 17.64 6.34 -2.46
N LEU A 47 16.57 6.74 -1.77
CA LEU A 47 16.50 8.01 -1.06
C LEU A 47 17.53 8.10 0.08
N LEU A 48 17.76 7.01 0.81
CA LEU A 48 18.80 6.94 1.85
C LEU A 48 20.20 7.14 1.27
N CYS A 49 20.53 6.45 0.19
CA CYS A 49 21.80 6.64 -0.51
C CYS A 49 21.94 8.09 -1.00
N TRP A 50 20.86 8.68 -1.50
CA TRP A 50 20.86 10.04 -2.00
C TRP A 50 21.12 11.08 -0.89
N VAL A 51 20.53 10.89 0.29
CA VAL A 51 20.71 11.79 1.46
C VAL A 51 22.05 11.57 2.16
N LEU A 52 22.48 10.31 2.37
CA LEU A 52 23.69 9.98 3.13
C LEU A 52 24.97 10.13 2.30
N TRP A 53 24.88 10.00 0.99
CA TRP A 53 26.01 10.13 0.06
C TRP A 53 25.72 11.16 -1.04
N PRO A 54 25.63 12.46 -0.67
CA PRO A 54 25.30 13.52 -1.62
C PRO A 54 26.35 13.69 -2.72
N HIS A 55 27.63 13.44 -2.40
CA HIS A 55 28.76 13.54 -3.33
C HIS A 55 29.10 12.16 -3.92
N ASN A 56 28.21 11.63 -4.74
CA ASN A 56 28.39 10.36 -5.44
C ASN A 56 28.39 10.61 -6.96
N ASP A 57 29.38 10.05 -7.67
CA ASP A 57 29.48 10.18 -9.14
C ASP A 57 28.35 9.46 -9.90
N TYR A 58 27.66 8.52 -9.25
CA TYR A 58 26.58 7.74 -9.86
C TYR A 58 25.19 8.38 -9.74
N LEU A 59 24.98 9.30 -8.79
CA LEU A 59 23.67 9.92 -8.54
C LEU A 59 23.77 11.45 -8.70
N ILE A 60 22.67 12.07 -9.13
CA ILE A 60 22.62 13.54 -9.19
C ILE A 60 22.67 14.09 -7.77
N ASN A 61 23.70 14.88 -7.46
CA ASN A 61 23.84 15.52 -6.15
C ASN A 61 22.61 16.38 -5.84
N ILE A 62 22.21 16.39 -4.57
CA ILE A 62 21.12 17.21 -4.04
C ILE A 62 21.31 18.69 -4.39
N ASP A 63 22.54 19.21 -4.33
CA ASP A 63 22.85 20.61 -4.69
C ASP A 63 22.49 20.94 -6.16
N THR A 64 22.62 19.96 -7.06
CA THR A 64 22.25 20.13 -8.48
C THR A 64 20.74 20.15 -8.64
N ILE A 65 20.02 19.33 -7.88
CA ILE A 65 18.54 19.32 -7.87
C ILE A 65 18.00 20.60 -7.24
N ASP A 66 18.60 21.10 -6.16
CA ASP A 66 18.26 22.38 -5.52
C ASP A 66 18.34 23.53 -6.55
N LYS A 67 19.38 23.55 -7.38
CA LYS A 67 19.53 24.52 -8.48
C LYS A 67 18.48 24.35 -9.58
N ILE A 68 18.12 23.12 -9.96
CA ILE A 68 17.11 22.86 -11.00
C ILE A 68 15.72 23.30 -10.52
N VAL A 69 15.35 22.90 -9.30
CA VAL A 69 14.01 23.12 -8.71
C VAL A 69 13.87 24.53 -8.14
N HIS A 70 14.96 25.31 -8.09
CA HIS A 70 14.99 26.63 -7.45
C HIS A 70 14.51 26.58 -6.00
N SER A 71 14.85 25.49 -5.30
CA SER A 71 14.45 25.21 -3.93
C SER A 71 15.70 24.92 -3.12
N ASN A 72 15.77 25.50 -1.92
CA ASN A 72 16.85 25.22 -1.00
C ASN A 72 16.41 24.10 -0.04
N ARG A 73 17.32 23.15 0.19
CA ARG A 73 17.15 22.06 1.16
C ARG A 73 16.15 20.96 0.73
N ASN A 74 16.29 20.45 -0.49
CA ASN A 74 15.49 19.28 -0.90
C ASN A 74 15.88 17.99 -0.14
N ASP A 75 16.98 18.00 0.59
CA ASP A 75 17.35 16.97 1.57
C ASP A 75 16.25 16.77 2.63
N PHE A 76 15.61 17.83 3.12
CA PHE A 76 14.50 17.70 4.08
C PHE A 76 13.29 17.00 3.47
N ILE A 77 12.98 17.29 2.20
CA ILE A 77 11.87 16.63 1.49
C ILE A 77 12.19 15.14 1.31
N ALA A 78 13.44 14.81 0.95
CA ALA A 78 13.86 13.42 0.83
C ALA A 78 13.78 12.67 2.18
N ILE A 79 14.20 13.30 3.28
CA ILE A 79 14.09 12.73 4.63
C ILE A 79 12.61 12.53 5.02
N GLU A 80 11.76 13.52 4.77
CA GLU A 80 10.32 13.40 5.04
C GLU A 80 9.70 12.25 4.24
N LEU A 81 10.03 12.12 2.96
CA LEU A 81 9.59 11.00 2.13
C LEU A 81 10.06 9.65 2.70
N ILE A 82 11.32 9.53 3.13
CA ILE A 82 11.83 8.31 3.78
C ILE A 82 10.97 7.96 5.00
N ILE A 83 10.68 8.93 5.88
CA ILE A 83 9.85 8.71 7.08
C ILE A 83 8.45 8.24 6.68
N VAL A 84 7.80 8.89 5.72
CA VAL A 84 6.46 8.53 5.24
C VAL A 84 6.44 7.11 4.66
N PHE A 85 7.43 6.74 3.84
CA PHE A 85 7.52 5.39 3.27
C PHE A 85 7.75 4.32 4.34
N VAL A 86 8.63 4.57 5.31
CA VAL A 86 8.88 3.64 6.43
C VAL A 86 7.61 3.46 7.27
N LEU A 87 6.93 4.55 7.64
CA LEU A 87 5.67 4.48 8.39
C LEU A 87 4.60 3.68 7.64
N ARG A 88 4.51 3.88 6.32
CA ARG A 88 3.59 3.14 5.46
C ARG A 88 3.90 1.63 5.44
N GLU A 89 5.16 1.24 5.41
CA GLU A 89 5.55 -0.18 5.50
C GLU A 89 5.25 -0.76 6.89
N CYS A 90 5.52 -0.01 7.98
CA CYS A 90 5.17 -0.44 9.33
C CYS A 90 3.66 -0.69 9.50
N LEU A 91 2.83 0.23 9.01
CA LEU A 91 1.37 0.07 9.01
C LEU A 91 0.94 -1.15 8.20
N PHE A 92 1.55 -1.38 7.05
CA PHE A 92 1.28 -2.55 6.22
C PHE A 92 1.60 -3.85 6.97
N TYR A 93 2.78 -3.98 7.58
CA TYR A 93 3.15 -5.18 8.35
C TYR A 93 2.24 -5.41 9.56
N HIS A 94 1.83 -4.33 10.24
CA HIS A 94 0.88 -4.41 11.34
C HIS A 94 -0.46 -5.00 10.87
N HIS A 95 -1.05 -4.45 9.81
CA HIS A 95 -2.32 -4.97 9.29
C HIS A 95 -2.20 -6.36 8.67
N LEU A 96 -1.07 -6.68 8.03
CA LEU A 96 -0.78 -8.02 7.55
C LEU A 96 -0.82 -9.05 8.68
N PHE A 97 -0.20 -8.73 9.82
CA PHE A 97 -0.17 -9.61 10.97
C PHE A 97 -1.55 -9.80 11.60
N GLU A 98 -2.33 -8.73 11.72
CA GLU A 98 -3.73 -8.82 12.14
C GLU A 98 -4.58 -9.65 11.18
N LEU A 99 -4.33 -9.52 9.87
CA LEU A 99 -5.04 -10.25 8.83
C LEU A 99 -4.73 -11.75 8.89
N ILE A 100 -3.45 -12.14 9.02
CA ILE A 100 -3.03 -13.54 9.17
C ILE A 100 -3.65 -14.17 10.44
N LYS A 101 -3.80 -13.37 11.50
CA LYS A 101 -4.42 -13.81 12.76
C LYS A 101 -5.94 -13.81 12.74
N TYR A 102 -6.58 -13.39 11.65
CA TYR A 102 -8.03 -13.19 11.56
C TYR A 102 -8.58 -12.29 12.69
N LYS A 103 -7.84 -11.24 13.06
CA LYS A 103 -8.20 -10.25 14.10
C LYS A 103 -8.20 -8.80 13.58
N SER A 104 -8.25 -8.62 12.26
CA SER A 104 -8.15 -7.32 11.63
C SER A 104 -9.47 -6.58 11.77
N LYS A 105 -9.51 -5.60 12.67
CA LYS A 105 -10.65 -4.71 12.86
C LYS A 105 -11.00 -3.93 11.60
N LEU A 106 -10.00 -3.59 10.78
CA LEU A 106 -10.23 -2.99 9.47
C LEU A 106 -11.00 -3.93 8.56
N THR A 107 -10.62 -5.21 8.53
CA THR A 107 -11.32 -6.20 7.70
C THR A 107 -12.73 -6.46 8.23
N GLU A 108 -12.93 -6.53 9.54
CA GLU A 108 -14.25 -6.62 10.17
C GLU A 108 -15.13 -5.39 9.87
N PHE A 109 -14.55 -4.19 9.92
CA PHE A 109 -15.23 -2.96 9.49
C PHE A 109 -15.66 -3.06 8.03
N PHE A 110 -14.77 -3.55 7.15
CA PHE A 110 -15.12 -3.76 5.76
C PHE A 110 -16.21 -4.82 5.59
N ILE A 111 -16.19 -5.94 6.32
CA ILE A 111 -17.28 -6.92 6.26
C ILE A 111 -18.61 -6.27 6.68
N LYS A 112 -18.61 -5.55 7.80
CA LYS A 112 -19.83 -4.96 8.38
C LYS A 112 -20.49 -3.90 7.49
N TYR A 113 -19.69 -3.02 6.88
CA TYR A 113 -20.23 -1.88 6.12
C TYR A 113 -20.18 -2.09 4.61
N CYS A 114 -19.57 -3.18 4.14
CA CYS A 114 -19.35 -3.44 2.70
C CYS A 114 -19.97 -4.74 2.24
N HIS A 115 -20.84 -5.34 3.06
CA HIS A 115 -21.93 -6.18 2.60
C HIS A 115 -22.88 -5.33 1.74
N TYR A 116 -22.40 -4.86 0.59
CA TYR A 116 -23.27 -4.43 -0.49
C TYR A 116 -23.70 -5.73 -1.17
N ASN A 117 -24.89 -6.17 -0.83
CA ASN A 117 -25.49 -7.36 -1.39
C ASN A 117 -25.94 -7.00 -2.81
N ASP A 118 -25.28 -7.49 -3.86
CA ASP A 118 -25.76 -7.34 -5.25
C ASP A 118 -27.16 -7.99 -5.46
N ASN A 119 -27.67 -8.70 -4.45
CA ASN A 119 -29.04 -9.21 -4.38
C ASN A 119 -30.04 -8.30 -3.64
N GLU A 120 -29.58 -7.23 -2.97
CA GLU A 120 -30.45 -6.18 -2.41
C GLU A 120 -30.74 -5.05 -3.40
N LEU A 121 -30.08 -5.03 -4.56
CA LEU A 121 -30.60 -4.26 -5.68
C LEU A 121 -31.97 -4.84 -6.02
N SER A 122 -33.02 -4.06 -5.77
CA SER A 122 -34.39 -4.45 -6.13
C SER A 122 -34.38 -4.96 -7.57
N PHE A 123 -35.12 -6.04 -7.81
CA PHE A 123 -35.17 -6.73 -9.11
C PHE A 123 -35.42 -5.76 -10.28
N GLU A 124 -36.07 -4.64 -9.98
CA GLU A 124 -36.38 -3.51 -10.85
C GLU A 124 -35.14 -2.86 -11.51
N TYR A 125 -33.98 -2.81 -10.84
CA TYR A 125 -32.78 -2.15 -11.39
C TYR A 125 -31.80 -3.09 -12.10
N ARG A 126 -32.00 -4.41 -12.03
CA ARG A 126 -31.14 -5.39 -12.74
C ARG A 126 -31.26 -5.28 -14.26
N ASN A 127 -32.41 -4.84 -14.77
CA ASN A 127 -32.66 -4.73 -16.21
C ASN A 127 -31.99 -3.53 -16.88
N HIS A 128 -31.37 -2.62 -16.11
CA HIS A 128 -30.69 -1.44 -16.63
C HIS A 128 -29.17 -1.61 -16.78
N LEU A 129 -28.64 -2.80 -16.46
CA LEU A 129 -27.20 -3.13 -16.53
C LEU A 129 -26.85 -4.16 -17.62
N LEU A 130 -27.83 -4.53 -18.46
CA LEU A 130 -27.64 -5.24 -19.74
C LEU A 130 -27.71 -4.23 -20.89
#